data_AF-A0A2D6AIJ1-F1
#
_entry.id   AF-A0A2D6AIJ1-F1
#
_cell.length_a   1.000
_cell.length_b   1.000
_cell.length_c   1.000
_cell.angle_alpha   90.00
_cell.angle_beta   90.00
_cell.angle_gamma   90.00
#
_symmetry.space_group_name_H-M   'P 1'
#
loop_
_entity.id
_entity.type
_entity.pdbx_description
1 polymer ?
#
loop_
_entity_poly.entity_id
_entity_poly.type
_entity_poly.pdbx_seq_one_letter_code
_entity_poly.pdbx_strand_id
1 'polypeptide(L)'
;MENIIDTLKSVQGQHPAHRVSFDELYQALEDGCEQGRIFSQEKDGLKLYHYSRGPVYDGLWDTYSLIARGLILCPLEKRIVALSIPKFHNHHELTSWVPPESFTCTEKVDGSLGIIFFHDGKWRASTKGSLCTEQGQWAEKYLNENIDLSLLLPGWTYIVEIIYKGNQIVVPYDFEGLVLITAYTDLGNEIPEVLTYADILGLFKEAGFRFLKVYAFDNVSDIIDRAATLPDTEEGFVLRYYSGYRIKIKGLEYLKKHKDAFNFSPLRVWEKMRDCEDIEVYRKNLPEEFWEDLENYRIFFQDNVDFVYKSITEALRQYAGNTDKEVAAILKQNSLPISVQKFLFAARKKDFFKITRSPCLTRNRMFDLFRPTGNKLDVAESRSISAVT
;
A
#
# COMPACT_ATOMS: atom_id res chain seq x y z
N MET A 1 -16.91 3.83 -1.95
CA MET A 1 -16.86 2.35 -1.84
C MET A 1 -18.14 1.69 -2.30
N GLU A 2 -19.33 2.11 -1.84
CA GLU A 2 -20.62 1.56 -2.32
C GLU A 2 -20.74 1.53 -3.85
N ASN A 3 -20.36 2.61 -4.53
CA ASN A 3 -20.45 2.70 -5.99
C ASN A 3 -19.64 1.62 -6.77
N ILE A 4 -18.43 1.23 -6.33
CA ILE A 4 -17.69 0.16 -7.03
C ILE A 4 -18.25 -1.21 -6.71
N ILE A 5 -18.66 -1.47 -5.46
CA ILE A 5 -19.27 -2.74 -5.10
C ILE A 5 -20.55 -2.92 -5.90
N ASP A 6 -21.37 -1.88 -6.02
CA ASP A 6 -22.59 -1.91 -6.83
C ASP A 6 -22.26 -2.10 -8.31
N THR A 7 -21.22 -1.44 -8.81
CA THR A 7 -20.71 -1.67 -10.18
C THR A 7 -20.28 -3.13 -10.37
N LEU A 8 -19.48 -3.70 -9.47
CA LEU A 8 -18.98 -5.08 -9.53
C LEU A 8 -20.09 -6.12 -9.34
N LYS A 9 -21.03 -5.88 -8.43
CA LYS A 9 -22.22 -6.71 -8.25
C LYS A 9 -23.09 -6.70 -9.50
N SER A 10 -23.20 -5.56 -10.20
CA SER A 10 -23.98 -5.49 -11.43
C SER A 10 -23.40 -6.36 -12.54
N VAL A 11 -22.08 -6.55 -12.57
CA VAL A 11 -21.36 -7.24 -13.67
C VAL A 11 -21.15 -8.73 -13.44
N GLN A 12 -21.36 -9.25 -12.22
CA GLN A 12 -21.31 -10.69 -11.90
C GLN A 12 -20.08 -11.40 -12.50
N GLY A 13 -18.89 -10.81 -12.36
CA GLY A 13 -17.65 -11.37 -12.88
C GLY A 13 -17.24 -10.89 -14.28
N GLN A 14 -18.03 -10.10 -14.99
CA GLN A 14 -17.56 -9.38 -16.19
C GLN A 14 -16.75 -8.13 -15.79
N HIS A 15 -15.67 -7.83 -16.49
CA HIS A 15 -14.84 -6.67 -16.21
C HIS A 15 -15.57 -5.36 -16.56
N PRO A 16 -15.58 -4.32 -15.70
CA PRO A 16 -16.35 -3.10 -15.94
C PRO A 16 -15.99 -2.36 -17.24
N ALA A 17 -14.76 -2.49 -17.75
CA ALA A 17 -14.35 -1.94 -19.04
C ALA A 17 -15.20 -2.40 -20.23
N HIS A 18 -15.85 -3.57 -20.15
CA HIS A 18 -16.71 -4.10 -21.22
C HIS A 18 -18.17 -3.62 -21.16
N ARG A 19 -18.52 -2.74 -20.20
CA ARG A 19 -19.89 -2.24 -20.03
C ARG A 19 -20.22 -1.00 -20.83
N VAL A 20 -19.19 -0.34 -21.34
CA VAL A 20 -19.26 0.91 -22.07
C VAL A 20 -18.65 0.72 -23.45
N SER A 21 -18.96 1.62 -24.38
CA SER A 21 -18.29 1.61 -25.68
C SER A 21 -16.80 1.89 -25.53
N PHE A 22 -15.99 1.48 -26.51
CA PHE A 22 -14.55 1.80 -26.51
C PHE A 22 -14.31 3.31 -26.40
N ASP A 23 -15.08 4.12 -27.14
CA ASP A 23 -14.89 5.57 -27.18
C ASP A 23 -15.24 6.21 -25.81
N GLU A 24 -16.28 5.71 -25.14
CA GLU A 24 -16.64 6.15 -23.78
C GLU A 24 -15.58 5.74 -22.75
N LEU A 25 -15.12 4.48 -22.79
CA LEU A 25 -14.05 4.00 -21.92
C LEU A 25 -12.77 4.84 -22.10
N TYR A 26 -12.35 5.02 -23.36
CA TYR A 26 -11.14 5.74 -23.70
C TYR A 26 -11.23 7.19 -23.23
N GLN A 27 -12.33 7.90 -23.52
CA GLN A 27 -12.51 9.27 -23.07
C GLN A 27 -12.49 9.38 -21.54
N ALA A 28 -13.18 8.50 -20.82
CA ALA A 28 -13.21 8.54 -19.37
C ALA A 28 -11.84 8.28 -18.72
N LEU A 29 -11.00 7.43 -19.34
CA LEU A 29 -9.63 7.21 -18.91
C LEU A 29 -8.73 8.42 -19.17
N GLU A 30 -8.88 9.08 -20.33
CA GLU A 30 -8.13 10.30 -20.65
C GLU A 30 -8.56 11.45 -19.72
N ASP A 31 -9.85 11.63 -19.44
CA ASP A 31 -10.35 12.60 -18.45
C ASP A 31 -9.75 12.32 -17.06
N GLY A 32 -9.66 11.04 -16.69
CA GLY A 32 -8.99 10.62 -15.45
C GLY A 32 -7.49 10.95 -15.43
N CYS A 33 -6.83 10.94 -16.59
CA CYS A 33 -5.44 11.37 -16.72
C CYS A 33 -5.30 12.89 -16.57
N GLU A 34 -6.16 13.68 -17.21
CA GLU A 34 -6.17 15.15 -17.09
C GLU A 34 -6.44 15.60 -15.65
N GLN A 35 -7.30 14.88 -14.93
CA GLN A 35 -7.60 15.13 -13.51
C GLN A 35 -6.52 14.60 -12.56
N GLY A 36 -5.44 14.00 -13.08
CA GLY A 36 -4.35 13.46 -12.29
C GLY A 36 -4.73 12.25 -11.43
N ARG A 37 -5.87 11.59 -11.71
CA ARG A 37 -6.33 10.37 -11.02
C ARG A 37 -5.79 9.10 -11.66
N ILE A 38 -5.40 9.18 -12.93
CA ILE A 38 -4.83 8.10 -13.72
C ILE A 38 -3.51 8.56 -14.32
N PHE A 39 -2.56 7.65 -14.39
CA PHE A 39 -1.32 7.75 -15.16
C PHE A 39 -1.47 6.87 -16.39
N SER A 40 -1.00 7.35 -17.54
CA SER A 40 -0.94 6.56 -18.76
C SER A 40 0.49 6.46 -19.29
N GLN A 41 0.80 5.32 -19.91
CA GLN A 41 2.02 5.11 -20.66
C GLN A 41 1.67 4.63 -22.06
N GLU A 42 2.23 5.30 -23.07
CA GLU A 42 2.10 4.89 -24.47
C GLU A 42 3.39 4.24 -24.97
N LYS A 43 3.26 3.11 -25.67
CA LYS A 43 4.37 2.43 -26.33
C LYS A 43 3.83 1.50 -27.42
N ASP A 44 4.46 1.49 -28.59
CA ASP A 44 4.12 0.60 -29.72
C ASP A 44 2.63 0.64 -30.11
N GLY A 45 1.97 1.81 -30.04
CA GLY A 45 0.54 1.96 -30.36
C GLY A 45 -0.42 1.43 -29.28
N LEU A 46 0.11 1.00 -28.13
CA LEU A 46 -0.64 0.62 -26.94
C LEU A 46 -0.61 1.73 -25.91
N LYS A 47 -1.73 1.94 -25.22
CA LYS A 47 -1.82 2.77 -24.02
C LYS A 47 -2.15 1.91 -22.80
N LEU A 48 -1.26 1.93 -21.81
CA LEU A 48 -1.48 1.33 -20.50
C LEU A 48 -1.99 2.39 -19.53
N TYR A 49 -3.02 2.07 -18.76
CA TYR A 49 -3.60 2.93 -17.74
C TYR A 49 -3.42 2.33 -16.34
N HIS A 50 -2.90 3.17 -15.44
CA HIS A 50 -2.65 2.85 -14.04
C HIS A 50 -3.11 4.02 -13.15
N TYR A 51 -3.91 3.80 -12.12
CA TYR A 51 -4.27 4.83 -11.15
C TYR A 51 -3.03 5.55 -10.62
N SER A 52 -3.14 6.86 -10.49
CA SER A 52 -2.11 7.67 -9.87
C SER A 52 -2.13 7.47 -8.35
N ARG A 53 -1.20 8.14 -7.70
CA ARG A 53 -1.16 8.23 -6.24
C ARG A 53 -2.38 8.96 -5.65
N GLY A 54 -2.94 9.95 -6.37
CA GLY A 54 -4.02 10.84 -5.87
C GLY A 54 -5.23 10.10 -5.30
N PRO A 55 -5.91 9.21 -6.06
CA PRO A 55 -7.06 8.46 -5.57
C PRO A 55 -6.75 7.61 -4.32
N VAL A 56 -5.52 7.11 -4.19
CA VAL A 56 -5.09 6.35 -3.02
C VAL A 56 -5.02 7.25 -1.78
N TYR A 57 -4.51 8.48 -1.90
CA TYR A 57 -4.37 9.43 -0.79
C TYR A 57 -5.67 10.14 -0.44
N ASP A 58 -6.37 10.64 -1.46
CA ASP A 58 -7.52 11.53 -1.29
C ASP A 58 -8.85 10.75 -1.21
N GLY A 59 -8.80 9.42 -1.37
CA GLY A 59 -9.98 8.56 -1.39
C GLY A 59 -10.91 8.80 -2.59
N LEU A 60 -10.45 9.54 -3.60
CA LEU A 60 -11.20 9.95 -4.80
C LEU A 60 -11.22 8.84 -5.85
N TRP A 61 -11.63 7.65 -5.44
CA TRP A 61 -11.83 6.51 -6.33
C TRP A 61 -13.14 6.63 -7.10
N ASP A 62 -13.06 6.46 -8.42
CA ASP A 62 -14.19 6.22 -9.31
C ASP A 62 -14.01 4.91 -10.08
N THR A 63 -15.01 4.51 -10.85
CA THR A 63 -14.98 3.27 -11.62
C THR A 63 -13.73 3.17 -12.51
N TYR A 64 -13.36 4.24 -13.19
CA TYR A 64 -12.27 4.25 -14.18
C TYR A 64 -10.88 4.20 -13.54
N SER A 65 -10.65 4.93 -12.45
CA SER A 65 -9.42 4.85 -11.67
C SER A 65 -9.25 3.47 -11.00
N LEU A 66 -10.34 2.83 -10.59
CA LEU A 66 -10.28 1.49 -10.00
C LEU A 66 -9.90 0.42 -11.03
N ILE A 67 -10.40 0.49 -12.26
CA ILE A 67 -10.05 -0.44 -13.34
C ILE A 67 -8.74 -0.10 -14.06
N ALA A 68 -8.24 1.14 -13.92
CA ALA A 68 -6.90 1.54 -14.37
C ALA A 68 -5.83 0.87 -13.48
N ARG A 69 -5.68 -0.44 -13.57
CA ARG A 69 -4.71 -1.24 -12.81
C ARG A 69 -3.90 -2.11 -13.76
N GLY A 70 -3.36 -1.48 -14.81
CA GLY A 70 -2.72 -2.16 -15.94
C GLY A 70 -3.70 -2.50 -17.06
N LEU A 71 -4.78 -1.73 -17.19
CA LEU A 71 -5.68 -1.82 -18.34
C LEU A 71 -4.94 -1.34 -19.60
N ILE A 72 -4.90 -2.15 -20.65
CA ILE A 72 -4.19 -1.82 -21.89
C ILE A 72 -5.19 -1.71 -23.04
N LEU A 73 -5.14 -0.59 -23.75
CA LEU A 73 -5.97 -0.30 -24.92
C LEU A 73 -5.08 -0.16 -26.17
N CYS A 74 -5.64 -0.45 -27.34
CA CYS A 74 -5.10 -0.03 -28.63
C CYS A 74 -6.05 1.03 -29.21
N PRO A 75 -5.71 2.34 -29.11
CA PRO A 75 -6.56 3.41 -29.63
C PRO A 75 -6.78 3.33 -31.14
N LEU A 76 -5.77 2.92 -31.91
CA LEU A 76 -5.86 2.81 -33.36
C LEU A 76 -6.89 1.75 -33.79
N GLU A 77 -6.86 0.59 -33.15
CA GLU A 77 -7.76 -0.54 -33.45
C GLU A 77 -9.09 -0.46 -32.68
N LYS A 78 -9.27 0.57 -31.83
CA LYS A 78 -10.42 0.76 -30.95
C LYS A 78 -10.81 -0.48 -30.14
N ARG A 79 -9.82 -1.11 -29.50
CA ARG A 79 -10.06 -2.32 -28.69
C ARG A 79 -9.32 -2.31 -27.36
N ILE A 80 -9.90 -3.06 -26.43
CA ILE A 80 -9.21 -3.49 -25.21
C ILE A 80 -8.22 -4.60 -25.60
N VAL A 81 -6.97 -4.44 -25.16
CA VAL A 81 -5.87 -5.38 -25.46
C VAL A 81 -5.59 -6.28 -24.27
N ALA A 82 -5.63 -5.73 -23.06
CA ALA A 82 -5.43 -6.48 -21.84
C ALA A 82 -6.28 -5.92 -20.70
N LEU A 83 -6.89 -6.81 -19.93
CA LEU A 83 -7.60 -6.51 -18.69
C LEU A 83 -6.73 -6.81 -17.47
N SER A 84 -7.15 -6.35 -16.30
CA SER A 84 -6.47 -6.68 -15.04
C SER A 84 -7.49 -6.68 -13.91
N ILE A 85 -7.15 -7.31 -12.79
CA ILE A 85 -7.98 -7.27 -11.59
C ILE A 85 -8.08 -5.80 -11.15
N PRO A 86 -9.30 -5.22 -11.00
CA PRO A 86 -9.48 -3.86 -10.49
C PRO A 86 -8.82 -3.66 -9.11
N LYS A 87 -8.52 -2.41 -8.71
CA LYS A 87 -8.00 -2.13 -7.36
C LYS A 87 -8.97 -2.66 -6.31
N PHE A 88 -8.41 -3.39 -5.35
CA PHE A 88 -9.13 -3.92 -4.20
C PHE A 88 -8.40 -3.61 -2.89
N HIS A 89 -9.09 -3.82 -1.78
CA HIS A 89 -8.77 -3.24 -0.48
C HIS A 89 -8.12 -4.23 0.49
N ASN A 90 -7.37 -3.71 1.45
CA ASN A 90 -7.01 -4.48 2.64
C ASN A 90 -8.25 -4.65 3.53
N HIS A 91 -8.39 -5.80 4.18
CA HIS A 91 -9.52 -6.06 5.08
C HIS A 91 -9.69 -4.98 6.16
N HIS A 92 -8.60 -4.47 6.74
CA HIS A 92 -8.66 -3.44 7.79
C HIS A 92 -9.10 -2.05 7.27
N GLU A 93 -9.08 -1.80 5.96
CA GLU A 93 -9.66 -0.57 5.37
C GLU A 93 -11.19 -0.62 5.35
N LEU A 94 -11.79 -1.80 5.58
CA LEU A 94 -13.23 -1.95 5.60
C LEU A 94 -13.76 -1.56 6.98
N THR A 95 -14.62 -0.54 7.00
CA THR A 95 -15.25 0.01 8.20
C THR A 95 -16.36 -0.89 8.76
N SER A 96 -16.17 -2.22 8.76
CA SER A 96 -17.08 -3.28 9.24
C SER A 96 -17.99 -3.96 8.21
N TRP A 97 -17.89 -3.63 6.92
CA TRP A 97 -18.74 -4.23 5.88
C TRP A 97 -18.00 -5.29 5.08
N VAL A 98 -18.55 -6.50 5.10
CA VAL A 98 -18.15 -7.62 4.24
C VAL A 98 -19.34 -7.94 3.33
N PRO A 99 -19.14 -8.15 2.01
CA PRO A 99 -20.23 -8.59 1.15
C PRO A 99 -20.89 -9.87 1.69
N PRO A 100 -22.23 -9.93 1.81
CA PRO A 100 -22.95 -11.14 2.19
C PRO A 100 -23.03 -12.11 0.98
N GLU A 101 -21.88 -12.43 0.41
CA GLU A 101 -21.69 -13.27 -0.76
C GLU A 101 -20.71 -14.40 -0.41
N SER A 102 -20.86 -15.56 -1.05
CA SER A 102 -19.84 -16.62 -0.98
C SER A 102 -18.52 -16.13 -1.57
N PHE A 103 -17.40 -16.61 -1.03
CA PHE A 103 -16.07 -16.29 -1.52
C PHE A 103 -15.23 -17.55 -1.76
N THR A 104 -14.22 -17.43 -2.62
CA THR A 104 -13.07 -18.34 -2.66
C THR A 104 -11.90 -17.69 -1.94
N CYS A 105 -11.06 -18.52 -1.31
CA CYS A 105 -9.85 -18.04 -0.61
C CYS A 105 -8.61 -18.71 -1.20
N THR A 106 -7.63 -17.89 -1.59
CA THR A 106 -6.33 -18.34 -2.08
C THR A 106 -5.19 -17.75 -1.27
N GLU A 107 -4.03 -18.42 -1.30
CA GLU A 107 -2.80 -17.80 -0.83
C GLU A 107 -2.54 -16.51 -1.61
N LYS A 108 -2.01 -15.50 -0.91
CA LYS A 108 -1.46 -14.31 -1.54
C LYS A 108 0.02 -14.56 -1.81
N VAL A 109 0.37 -14.71 -3.08
CA VAL A 109 1.77 -14.84 -3.53
C VAL A 109 2.41 -13.45 -3.60
N ASP A 110 3.67 -13.36 -3.18
CA ASP A 110 4.42 -12.12 -3.01
C ASP A 110 5.46 -11.93 -4.12
N GLY A 111 5.05 -11.32 -5.23
CA GLY A 111 5.96 -10.99 -6.32
C GLY A 111 5.53 -9.74 -7.05
N SER A 112 5.42 -9.84 -8.37
CA SER A 112 4.91 -8.72 -9.18
C SER A 112 3.77 -9.15 -10.08
N LEU A 113 2.68 -8.40 -10.05
CA LEU A 113 1.56 -8.59 -10.95
C LEU A 113 2.03 -8.54 -12.41
N GLY A 114 1.86 -9.66 -13.11
CA GLY A 114 2.05 -9.80 -14.54
C GLY A 114 0.71 -9.82 -15.28
N ILE A 115 0.68 -9.15 -16.43
CA ILE A 115 -0.47 -9.08 -17.32
C ILE A 115 0.00 -9.58 -18.68
N ILE A 116 -0.46 -10.77 -19.06
CA ILE A 116 -0.05 -11.45 -20.30
C ILE A 116 -1.16 -11.30 -21.32
N PHE A 117 -0.81 -10.83 -22.51
CA PHE A 117 -1.76 -10.52 -23.58
C PHE A 117 -1.14 -10.79 -24.95
N PHE A 118 -2.00 -11.03 -25.94
CA PHE A 118 -1.58 -11.22 -27.33
C PHE A 118 -1.71 -9.90 -28.11
N HIS A 119 -0.62 -9.44 -28.71
CA HIS A 119 -0.62 -8.23 -29.53
C HIS A 119 0.47 -8.29 -30.59
N ASP A 120 0.10 -7.94 -31.83
CA ASP A 120 1.00 -7.92 -32.99
C ASP A 120 1.66 -9.28 -33.24
N GLY A 121 0.84 -10.33 -33.30
CA GLY A 121 1.28 -11.69 -33.64
C GLY A 121 2.08 -12.42 -32.56
N LYS A 122 2.28 -11.81 -31.38
CA LYS A 122 3.07 -12.42 -30.29
C LYS A 122 2.43 -12.23 -28.92
N TRP A 123 2.74 -13.16 -28.03
CA TRP A 123 2.46 -13.04 -26.61
C TRP A 123 3.44 -12.06 -25.97
N ARG A 124 2.89 -11.13 -25.18
CA ARG A 124 3.64 -10.10 -24.45
C ARG A 124 3.27 -10.13 -22.98
N ALA A 125 4.14 -9.59 -22.14
CA ALA A 125 3.86 -9.41 -20.72
C ALA A 125 4.17 -7.98 -20.26
N SER A 126 3.30 -7.43 -19.42
CA SER A 126 3.51 -6.14 -18.74
C SER A 126 3.30 -6.30 -17.24
N THR A 127 3.61 -5.24 -16.50
CA THR A 127 3.18 -5.12 -15.11
C THR A 127 2.08 -4.08 -14.99
N LYS A 128 1.48 -3.99 -13.79
CA LYS A 128 0.43 -3.02 -13.44
C LYS A 128 0.66 -1.59 -13.94
N GLY A 129 1.91 -1.12 -13.91
CA GLY A 129 2.24 0.30 -14.11
C GLY A 129 3.04 0.61 -15.37
N SER A 130 3.53 -0.40 -16.10
CA SER A 130 4.33 -0.15 -17.30
C SER A 130 4.38 -1.35 -18.24
N LEU A 131 4.42 -1.04 -19.54
CA LEU A 131 4.63 -1.95 -20.67
C LEU A 131 6.09 -2.42 -20.80
N CYS A 132 7.02 -1.91 -19.99
CA CYS A 132 8.44 -2.17 -20.13
C CYS A 132 9.17 -2.11 -18.78
N THR A 133 8.91 -3.07 -17.91
CA THR A 133 9.68 -3.29 -16.68
C THR A 133 10.58 -4.52 -16.79
N GLU A 134 11.58 -4.62 -15.93
CA GLU A 134 12.43 -5.82 -15.85
C GLU A 134 11.59 -7.07 -15.56
N GLN A 135 10.58 -6.97 -14.68
CA GLN A 135 9.65 -8.05 -14.37
C GLN A 135 8.83 -8.45 -15.60
N GLY A 136 8.31 -7.47 -16.36
CA GLY A 136 7.54 -7.74 -17.59
C GLY A 136 8.39 -8.39 -18.67
N GLN A 137 9.63 -7.91 -18.86
CA GLN A 137 10.60 -8.52 -19.79
C GLN A 137 10.98 -9.94 -19.36
N TRP A 138 11.20 -10.15 -18.06
CA TRP A 138 11.47 -11.47 -17.51
C TRP A 138 10.28 -12.41 -17.75
N ALA A 139 9.05 -11.94 -17.52
CA ALA A 139 7.84 -12.74 -17.74
C ALA A 139 7.64 -13.06 -19.22
N GLU A 140 7.86 -12.11 -20.15
CA GLU A 140 7.78 -12.37 -21.59
C GLU A 140 8.83 -13.40 -22.04
N LYS A 141 10.05 -13.33 -21.49
CA LYS A 141 11.08 -14.35 -21.74
C LYS A 141 10.66 -15.72 -21.20
N TYR A 142 10.26 -15.78 -19.93
CA TYR A 142 9.84 -17.03 -19.28
C TYR A 142 8.67 -17.67 -20.02
N LEU A 143 7.70 -16.87 -20.47
CA LEU A 143 6.54 -17.26 -21.25
C LEU A 143 6.97 -17.96 -22.56
N ASN A 144 7.89 -17.38 -23.32
CA ASN A 144 8.37 -17.97 -24.57
C ASN A 144 9.20 -19.26 -24.38
N GLU A 145 9.88 -19.39 -23.23
CA GLU A 145 10.80 -20.51 -22.99
C GLU A 145 10.14 -21.70 -22.26
N ASN A 146 9.10 -21.45 -21.45
CA ASN A 146 8.60 -22.44 -20.48
C ASN A 146 7.08 -22.67 -20.54
N ILE A 147 6.33 -21.85 -21.30
CA ILE A 147 4.89 -22.00 -21.41
C ILE A 147 4.52 -22.49 -22.82
N ASP A 148 3.64 -23.49 -22.91
CA ASP A 148 3.07 -23.91 -24.18
C ASP A 148 2.03 -22.88 -24.66
N LEU A 149 2.50 -21.95 -25.49
CA LEU A 149 1.70 -20.85 -26.01
C LEU A 149 0.56 -21.30 -26.93
N SER A 150 0.58 -22.54 -27.42
CA SER A 150 -0.50 -23.08 -28.25
C SER A 150 -1.78 -23.36 -27.46
N LEU A 151 -1.65 -23.49 -26.14
CA LEU A 151 -2.76 -23.70 -25.20
C LEU A 151 -3.36 -22.37 -24.69
N LEU A 152 -2.77 -21.23 -25.09
CA LEU A 152 -3.30 -19.91 -24.79
C LEU A 152 -4.19 -19.39 -25.92
N LEU A 153 -5.19 -18.59 -25.55
CA LEU A 153 -6.22 -18.11 -26.45
C LEU A 153 -6.02 -16.62 -26.76
N PRO A 154 -5.68 -16.23 -28.00
CA PRO A 154 -5.63 -14.82 -28.39
C PRO A 154 -6.93 -14.09 -28.05
N GLY A 155 -6.82 -12.86 -27.56
CA GLY A 155 -7.94 -12.06 -27.05
C GLY A 155 -8.20 -12.25 -25.56
N TRP A 156 -7.71 -13.33 -24.94
CA TRP A 156 -7.72 -13.47 -23.49
C TRP A 156 -6.57 -12.72 -22.85
N THR A 157 -6.77 -12.35 -21.58
CA THR A 157 -5.71 -11.80 -20.73
C THR A 157 -5.46 -12.75 -19.56
N TYR A 158 -4.20 -13.10 -19.32
CA TYR A 158 -3.81 -13.94 -18.18
C TYR A 158 -3.14 -13.09 -17.12
N ILE A 159 -3.65 -13.19 -15.88
CA ILE A 159 -3.16 -12.43 -14.74
C ILE A 159 -2.36 -13.37 -13.86
N VAL A 160 -1.09 -13.05 -13.68
CA VAL A 160 -0.14 -13.89 -12.97
C VAL A 160 0.57 -13.09 -11.87
N GLU A 161 1.12 -13.79 -10.90
CA GLU A 161 2.19 -13.28 -10.06
C GLU A 161 3.53 -13.77 -10.63
N ILE A 162 4.43 -12.84 -10.94
CA ILE A 162 5.76 -13.10 -11.50
C ILE A 162 6.73 -13.31 -10.33
N ILE A 163 7.31 -14.52 -10.26
CA ILE A 163 8.28 -14.91 -9.24
C ILE A 163 9.62 -15.23 -9.88
N TYR A 164 10.68 -14.53 -9.45
CA TYR A 164 12.06 -14.84 -9.83
C TYR A 164 13.06 -14.26 -8.83
N LYS A 165 14.28 -14.80 -8.80
CA LYS A 165 15.31 -14.47 -7.80
C LYS A 165 15.71 -12.99 -7.78
N GLY A 166 15.64 -12.33 -8.93
CA GLY A 166 15.94 -10.90 -9.06
C GLY A 166 14.86 -9.96 -8.51
N ASN A 167 13.71 -10.48 -8.07
CA ASN A 167 12.55 -9.70 -7.63
C ASN A 167 11.92 -10.30 -6.37
N GLN A 168 12.74 -10.52 -5.34
CA GLN A 168 12.24 -10.90 -4.03
C GLN A 168 11.74 -9.64 -3.30
N ILE A 169 10.45 -9.64 -2.92
CA ILE A 169 9.85 -8.56 -2.14
C ILE A 169 10.06 -8.83 -0.65
N VAL A 170 9.45 -9.89 -0.10
CA VAL A 170 9.70 -10.40 1.26
C VAL A 170 9.89 -11.91 1.23
N VAL A 171 8.96 -12.65 0.61
CA VAL A 171 8.92 -14.11 0.66
C VAL A 171 10.02 -14.72 -0.22
N PRO A 172 10.90 -15.57 0.33
CA PRO A 172 11.90 -16.28 -0.46
C PRO A 172 11.27 -17.53 -1.09
N TYR A 173 11.06 -17.50 -2.40
CA TYR A 173 10.62 -18.68 -3.17
C TYR A 173 11.81 -19.53 -3.63
N ASP A 174 11.67 -20.85 -3.57
CA ASP A 174 12.65 -21.82 -4.09
C ASP A 174 12.51 -22.07 -5.59
N PHE A 175 11.55 -21.39 -6.23
CA PHE A 175 11.22 -21.51 -7.64
C PHE A 175 11.22 -20.14 -8.33
N GLU A 176 11.26 -20.20 -9.66
CA GLU A 176 10.91 -19.09 -10.53
C GLU A 176 9.76 -19.53 -11.43
N GLY A 177 8.87 -18.61 -11.80
CA GLY A 177 7.79 -18.87 -12.74
C GLY A 177 6.64 -17.89 -12.64
N LEU A 178 5.57 -18.24 -13.36
CA LEU A 178 4.34 -17.46 -13.46
C LEU A 178 3.23 -18.19 -12.72
N VAL A 179 2.78 -17.64 -11.59
CA VAL A 179 1.67 -18.19 -10.81
C VAL A 179 0.38 -17.58 -11.31
N LEU A 180 -0.46 -18.35 -11.99
CA LEU A 180 -1.74 -17.90 -12.51
C LEU A 180 -2.71 -17.59 -11.35
N ILE A 181 -3.19 -16.34 -11.33
CA ILE A 181 -4.20 -15.84 -10.40
C ILE A 181 -5.59 -16.01 -11.04
N THR A 182 -5.76 -15.49 -12.26
CA THR A 182 -7.03 -15.51 -12.98
C THR A 182 -6.80 -15.25 -14.46
N ALA A 183 -7.86 -15.39 -15.27
CA ALA A 183 -7.86 -14.98 -16.66
C ALA A 183 -9.15 -14.21 -16.98
N TYR A 184 -9.07 -13.30 -17.95
CA TYR A 184 -10.23 -12.65 -18.56
C TYR A 184 -10.38 -13.11 -20.00
N THR A 185 -11.60 -13.46 -20.40
CA THR A 185 -11.92 -13.74 -21.80
C THR A 185 -11.92 -12.47 -22.64
N ASP A 186 -12.00 -12.63 -23.96
CA ASP A 186 -12.18 -11.55 -24.94
C ASP A 186 -13.47 -10.72 -24.74
N LEU A 187 -14.49 -11.33 -24.11
CA LEU A 187 -15.73 -10.66 -23.68
C LEU A 187 -15.63 -10.02 -22.28
N GLY A 188 -14.45 -10.08 -21.66
CA GLY A 188 -14.18 -9.53 -20.34
C GLY A 188 -14.72 -10.37 -19.18
N ASN A 189 -15.17 -11.60 -19.41
CA ASN A 189 -15.60 -12.47 -18.32
C ASN A 189 -14.38 -12.99 -17.57
N GLU A 190 -14.39 -12.84 -16.26
CA GLU A 190 -13.38 -13.44 -15.40
C GLU A 190 -13.60 -14.95 -15.30
N ILE A 191 -12.53 -15.72 -15.52
CA ILE A 191 -12.48 -17.15 -15.22
C ILE A 191 -11.95 -17.30 -13.79
N PRO A 192 -12.83 -17.57 -12.80
CA PRO A 192 -12.42 -17.59 -11.40
C PRO A 192 -11.54 -18.80 -11.08
N GLU A 193 -10.89 -18.74 -9.91
CA GLU A 193 -10.06 -19.81 -9.38
C GLU A 193 -10.85 -21.12 -9.13
N VAL A 194 -10.24 -22.20 -9.61
CA VAL A 194 -10.29 -23.62 -9.21
C VAL A 194 -11.61 -24.42 -9.27
N LEU A 195 -12.81 -23.84 -9.22
CA LEU A 195 -14.01 -24.67 -9.02
C LEU A 195 -14.98 -24.83 -10.21
N THR A 196 -15.00 -23.91 -11.18
CA THR A 196 -16.05 -23.95 -12.21
C THR A 196 -15.64 -24.68 -13.49
N TYR A 197 -14.34 -24.85 -13.77
CA TYR A 197 -13.86 -25.46 -15.02
C TYR A 197 -12.58 -26.27 -14.80
N ALA A 198 -12.69 -27.46 -14.21
CA ALA A 198 -11.56 -28.38 -14.01
C ALA A 198 -10.72 -28.57 -15.29
N ASP A 199 -11.37 -28.60 -16.45
CA ASP A 199 -10.74 -28.76 -17.75
C ASP A 199 -9.87 -27.56 -18.15
N ILE A 200 -10.31 -26.32 -17.86
CA ILE A 200 -9.55 -25.09 -18.17
C ILE A 200 -8.29 -25.00 -17.29
N LEU A 201 -8.41 -25.40 -16.02
CA LEU A 201 -7.26 -25.43 -15.10
C LEU A 201 -6.27 -26.51 -15.49
N GLY A 202 -6.77 -27.67 -15.91
CA GLY A 202 -5.96 -28.74 -16.50
C GLY A 202 -5.16 -28.21 -17.69
N LEU A 203 -5.82 -27.53 -18.62
CA LEU A 203 -5.19 -26.92 -19.79
C LEU A 203 -4.07 -25.93 -19.41
N PHE A 204 -4.31 -25.00 -18.50
CA PHE A 204 -3.30 -24.02 -18.11
C PHE A 204 -2.16 -24.62 -17.28
N LYS A 205 -2.42 -25.73 -16.57
CA LYS A 205 -1.38 -26.51 -15.90
C LYS A 205 -0.51 -27.26 -16.90
N GLU A 206 -1.13 -27.86 -17.92
CA GLU A 206 -0.42 -28.47 -19.05
C GLU A 206 0.40 -27.41 -19.81
N ALA A 207 -0.11 -26.18 -19.91
CA ALA A 207 0.63 -25.06 -20.49
C ALA A 207 1.88 -24.66 -19.69
N GLY A 208 2.00 -25.06 -18.41
CA GLY A 208 3.19 -24.78 -17.59
C GLY A 208 3.02 -23.65 -16.57
N PHE A 209 1.80 -23.12 -16.38
CA PHE A 209 1.55 -22.19 -15.27
C PHE A 209 1.61 -22.89 -13.91
N ARG A 210 2.07 -22.14 -12.91
CA ARG A 210 1.86 -22.49 -11.50
C ARG A 210 0.50 -21.97 -11.04
N PHE A 211 -0.03 -22.53 -9.97
CA PHE A 211 -1.34 -22.15 -9.43
C PHE A 211 -1.26 -21.83 -7.96
N LEU A 212 -2.15 -20.95 -7.53
CA LEU A 212 -2.37 -20.63 -6.12
C LEU A 212 -2.94 -21.84 -5.38
N LYS A 213 -2.49 -22.03 -4.14
CA LYS A 213 -3.19 -22.88 -3.17
C LYS A 213 -4.53 -22.25 -2.83
N VAL A 214 -5.56 -23.08 -2.86
CA VAL A 214 -6.93 -22.73 -2.45
C VAL A 214 -7.20 -23.28 -1.06
N TYR A 215 -7.85 -22.48 -0.22
CA TYR A 215 -8.21 -22.85 1.13
C TYR A 215 -9.74 -22.84 1.29
N ALA A 216 -10.25 -23.81 2.03
CA ALA A 216 -11.64 -23.84 2.45
C ALA A 216 -11.74 -23.18 3.84
N PHE A 217 -12.52 -22.11 3.92
CA PHE A 217 -12.87 -21.43 5.17
C PHE A 217 -14.36 -21.15 5.18
N ASP A 218 -14.98 -21.26 6.35
CA ASP A 218 -16.42 -21.04 6.50
C ASP A 218 -16.76 -19.55 6.66
N ASN A 219 -15.84 -18.76 7.22
CA ASN A 219 -16.04 -17.34 7.48
C ASN A 219 -14.72 -16.55 7.45
N VAL A 220 -14.84 -15.22 7.35
CA VAL A 220 -13.68 -14.32 7.27
C VAL A 220 -12.88 -14.25 8.57
N SER A 221 -13.52 -14.48 9.73
CA SER A 221 -12.83 -14.45 11.04
C SER A 221 -11.75 -15.53 11.13
N ASP A 222 -12.06 -16.76 10.69
CA ASP A 222 -11.09 -17.86 10.70
C ASP A 222 -9.86 -17.56 9.83
N ILE A 223 -10.05 -16.81 8.74
CA ILE A 223 -8.97 -16.39 7.84
C ILE A 223 -8.08 -15.34 8.52
N ILE A 224 -8.68 -14.41 9.27
CA ILE A 224 -7.95 -13.40 10.04
C ILE A 224 -7.11 -14.08 11.12
N ASP A 225 -7.71 -15.01 11.87
CA ASP A 225 -7.02 -15.77 12.91
C ASP A 225 -5.88 -16.62 12.32
N ARG A 226 -6.12 -17.25 11.16
CA ARG A 226 -5.06 -17.98 10.45
C ARG A 226 -3.96 -17.05 9.98
N ALA A 227 -4.29 -15.90 9.38
CA ALA A 227 -3.30 -14.94 8.90
C ALA A 227 -2.41 -14.40 10.02
N ALA A 228 -2.97 -14.22 11.23
CA ALA A 228 -2.22 -13.78 12.40
C ALA A 228 -1.10 -14.77 12.84
N THR A 229 -1.21 -16.03 12.42
CA THR A 229 -0.26 -17.11 12.75
C THR A 229 0.62 -17.55 11.58
N LEU A 230 0.52 -16.89 10.43
CA LEU A 230 1.35 -17.23 9.27
C LEU A 230 2.84 -16.94 9.52
N PRO A 231 3.74 -17.82 9.04
CA PRO A 231 5.16 -17.52 9.04
C PRO A 231 5.48 -16.38 8.07
N ASP A 232 6.67 -15.83 8.18
CA ASP A 232 7.18 -14.79 7.28
C ASP A 232 7.44 -15.25 5.84
N THR A 233 7.33 -16.56 5.58
CA THR A 233 7.39 -17.18 4.26
C THR A 233 6.05 -17.22 3.54
N GLU A 234 4.99 -16.66 4.13
CA GLU A 234 3.65 -16.59 3.53
C GLU A 234 3.09 -15.16 3.72
N GLU A 235 2.71 -14.49 2.64
CA GLU A 235 2.20 -13.11 2.75
C GLU A 235 0.82 -13.05 3.40
N GLY A 236 -0.08 -13.96 3.03
CA GLY A 236 -1.46 -13.90 3.48
C GLY A 236 -2.44 -14.55 2.52
N PHE A 237 -3.63 -13.96 2.42
CA PHE A 237 -4.73 -14.48 1.64
C PHE A 237 -5.39 -13.41 0.77
N VAL A 238 -5.98 -13.85 -0.34
CA VAL A 238 -6.94 -13.08 -1.14
C VAL A 238 -8.27 -13.80 -1.10
N LEU A 239 -9.33 -13.06 -0.77
CA LEU A 239 -10.70 -13.54 -0.89
C LEU A 239 -11.30 -12.93 -2.14
N ARG A 240 -11.94 -13.75 -2.96
CA ARG A 240 -12.70 -13.31 -4.13
C ARG A 240 -14.17 -13.68 -3.93
N TYR A 241 -15.03 -12.68 -3.86
CA TYR A 241 -16.49 -12.86 -3.78
C TYR A 241 -17.07 -13.21 -5.14
N TYR A 242 -18.31 -13.71 -5.15
CA TYR A 242 -19.03 -14.07 -6.37
C TYR A 242 -19.09 -12.92 -7.39
N SER A 243 -19.33 -11.69 -6.94
CA SER A 243 -19.28 -10.45 -7.75
C SER A 243 -17.93 -10.15 -8.43
N GLY A 244 -16.85 -10.83 -8.05
CA GLY A 244 -15.48 -10.52 -8.47
C GLY A 244 -14.79 -9.48 -7.58
N TYR A 245 -15.51 -8.90 -6.61
CA TYR A 245 -14.91 -8.08 -5.57
C TYR A 245 -13.90 -8.89 -4.76
N ARG A 246 -12.83 -8.23 -4.31
CA ARG A 246 -11.73 -8.88 -3.60
C ARG A 246 -11.36 -8.14 -2.34
N ILE A 247 -10.83 -8.88 -1.37
CA ILE A 247 -10.15 -8.34 -0.21
C ILE A 247 -8.86 -9.10 0.03
N LYS A 248 -7.83 -8.42 0.54
CA LYS A 248 -6.58 -9.05 0.97
C LYS A 248 -6.41 -8.97 2.48
N ILE A 249 -5.89 -10.04 3.06
CA ILE A 249 -5.52 -10.14 4.48
C ILE A 249 -4.06 -10.55 4.50
N LYS A 250 -3.18 -9.77 5.13
CA LYS A 250 -1.75 -10.06 5.24
C LYS A 250 -1.40 -10.58 6.62
N GLY A 251 -0.43 -11.48 6.70
CA GLY A 251 0.06 -12.04 7.96
C GLY A 251 0.89 -11.06 8.77
N LEU A 252 0.90 -11.24 10.10
CA LEU A 252 1.59 -10.32 11.01
C LEU A 252 3.12 -10.37 10.83
N GLU A 253 3.70 -11.56 10.66
CA GLU A 253 5.15 -11.71 10.46
C GLU A 253 5.61 -11.16 9.10
N TYR A 254 4.82 -11.35 8.04
CA TYR A 254 5.05 -10.72 6.75
C TYR A 254 5.07 -9.19 6.88
N LEU A 255 4.05 -8.60 7.52
CA LEU A 255 3.95 -7.15 7.69
C LEU A 255 5.15 -6.58 8.47
N LYS A 256 5.66 -7.29 9.48
CA LYS A 256 6.88 -6.88 10.19
C LYS A 256 8.09 -6.82 9.26
N LYS A 257 8.36 -7.89 8.50
CA LYS A 257 9.47 -7.90 7.52
C LYS A 257 9.29 -6.88 6.41
N HIS A 258 8.06 -6.66 5.96
CA HIS A 258 7.75 -5.67 4.95
C HIS A 258 8.08 -4.25 5.46
N LYS A 259 7.81 -3.95 6.74
CA LYS A 259 8.26 -2.67 7.35
C LYS A 259 9.77 -2.54 7.34
N ASP A 260 10.49 -3.61 7.66
CA ASP A 260 11.95 -3.62 7.65
C ASP A 260 12.52 -3.39 6.24
N ALA A 261 11.93 -4.02 5.22
CA ALA A 261 12.30 -3.83 3.82
C ALA A 261 12.13 -2.36 3.35
N PHE A 262 11.12 -1.66 3.89
CA PHE A 262 10.88 -0.24 3.62
C PHE A 262 11.60 0.71 4.59
N ASN A 263 12.42 0.19 5.51
CA ASN A 263 13.07 0.94 6.58
C ASN A 263 12.07 1.84 7.35
N PHE A 264 10.88 1.31 7.62
CA PHE A 264 9.80 2.01 8.29
C PHE A 264 9.81 1.66 9.78
N SER A 265 10.06 2.66 10.63
CA SER A 265 10.13 2.50 12.09
C SER A 265 9.78 3.79 12.82
N PRO A 266 9.43 3.73 14.12
CA PRO A 266 9.24 4.93 14.93
C PRO A 266 10.47 5.85 14.92
N LEU A 267 11.68 5.27 14.94
CA LEU A 267 12.92 6.04 14.90
C LEU A 267 13.06 6.80 13.58
N ARG A 268 12.69 6.18 12.45
CA ARG A 268 12.75 6.84 11.14
C ARG A 268 11.77 8.01 11.05
N VAL A 269 10.56 7.85 11.59
CA VAL A 269 9.58 8.95 11.66
C VAL A 269 10.07 10.06 12.59
N TRP A 270 10.65 9.71 13.73
CA TRP A 270 11.29 10.66 14.66
C TRP A 270 12.39 11.48 13.98
N GLU A 271 13.29 10.86 13.22
CA GLU A 271 14.36 11.55 12.47
C GLU A 271 13.77 12.56 11.49
N LYS A 272 12.79 12.14 10.69
CA LYS A 272 12.14 13.00 9.69
C LYS A 272 11.45 14.19 10.32
N MET A 273 10.70 13.97 11.40
CA MET A 273 10.05 15.06 12.13
C MET A 273 11.06 15.98 12.79
N ARG A 274 12.14 15.45 13.40
CA ARG A 274 13.23 16.26 13.98
C ARG A 274 13.85 17.16 12.92
N ASP A 275 14.10 16.64 11.74
CA ASP A 275 14.76 17.34 10.63
C ASP A 275 13.79 18.22 9.81
N CYS A 276 12.54 18.35 10.25
CA CYS A 276 11.47 19.10 9.58
C CYS A 276 11.27 18.66 8.11
N GLU A 277 11.50 17.39 7.82
CA GLU A 277 11.19 16.82 6.52
C GLU A 277 9.67 16.74 6.32
N ASP A 278 9.25 16.83 5.06
CA ASP A 278 7.84 16.67 4.68
C ASP A 278 7.41 15.20 4.83
N ILE A 279 6.62 14.93 5.88
CA ILE A 279 6.07 13.61 6.17
C ILE A 279 5.15 13.12 5.05
N GLU A 280 4.49 14.02 4.31
CA GLU A 280 3.64 13.63 3.18
C GLU A 280 4.46 13.07 2.02
N VAL A 281 5.68 13.59 1.80
CA VAL A 281 6.62 13.01 0.83
C VAL A 281 7.08 11.62 1.28
N TYR A 282 7.25 11.40 2.59
CA TYR A 282 7.59 10.09 3.11
C TYR A 282 6.45 9.09 2.98
N ARG A 283 5.23 9.50 3.40
CA ARG A 283 3.98 8.74 3.24
C ARG A 283 3.77 8.32 1.79
N LYS A 284 4.11 9.21 0.84
CA LYS A 284 4.00 8.96 -0.60
C LYS A 284 4.80 7.74 -1.10
N ASN A 285 5.85 7.35 -0.39
CA ASN A 285 6.73 6.26 -0.77
C ASN A 285 6.55 5.02 0.12
N LEU A 286 5.59 5.04 1.03
CA LEU A 286 5.25 3.91 1.89
C LEU A 286 4.03 3.15 1.35
N PRO A 287 4.02 1.81 1.42
CA PRO A 287 2.83 0.99 1.22
C PRO A 287 1.65 1.45 2.08
N GLU A 288 0.43 1.29 1.54
CA GLU A 288 -0.82 1.76 2.17
C GLU A 288 -1.04 1.14 3.56
N GLU A 289 -0.57 -0.09 3.77
CA GLU A 289 -0.64 -0.80 5.05
C GLU A 289 0.16 -0.14 6.20
N PHE A 290 1.03 0.84 5.92
CA PHE A 290 1.85 1.51 6.94
C PHE A 290 1.38 2.92 7.27
N TRP A 291 0.32 3.41 6.63
CA TRP A 291 -0.12 4.79 6.79
C TRP A 291 -0.74 5.06 8.16
N GLU A 292 -1.49 4.11 8.70
CA GLU A 292 -2.05 4.22 10.05
C GLU A 292 -0.93 4.28 11.10
N ASP A 293 0.07 3.40 11.00
CA ASP A 293 1.24 3.44 11.86
C ASP A 293 2.02 4.76 11.74
N LEU A 294 2.19 5.27 10.51
CA LEU A 294 2.86 6.54 10.27
C LEU A 294 2.12 7.67 10.99
N GLU A 295 0.80 7.70 10.86
CA GLU A 295 -0.03 8.71 11.49
C GLU A 295 -0.01 8.60 13.02
N ASN A 296 -0.07 7.38 13.55
CA ASN A 296 0.07 7.12 14.99
C ASN A 296 1.43 7.61 15.51
N TYR A 297 2.53 7.36 14.80
CA TYR A 297 3.85 7.87 15.16
C TYR A 297 3.92 9.39 15.05
N ARG A 298 3.34 9.98 13.99
CA ARG A 298 3.29 11.43 13.79
C ARG A 298 2.55 12.13 14.92
N ILE A 299 1.36 11.64 15.27
CA ILE A 299 0.55 12.16 16.39
C ILE A 299 1.34 12.03 17.69
N PHE A 300 1.91 10.86 17.98
CA PHE A 300 2.70 10.65 19.19
C PHE A 300 3.84 11.68 19.34
N PHE A 301 4.65 11.90 18.30
CA PHE A 301 5.75 12.85 18.38
C PHE A 301 5.26 14.31 18.40
N GLN A 302 4.17 14.62 17.70
CA GLN A 302 3.57 15.95 17.72
C GLN A 302 3.05 16.30 19.13
N ASP A 303 2.34 15.39 19.78
CA ASP A 303 1.86 15.54 21.15
C ASP A 303 3.01 15.79 22.14
N ASN A 304 4.14 15.10 21.96
CA ASN A 304 5.33 15.30 22.78
C ASN A 304 5.96 16.70 22.56
N VAL A 305 6.04 17.17 21.31
CA VAL A 305 6.50 18.54 21.00
C VAL A 305 5.58 19.58 21.65
N ASP A 306 4.26 19.39 21.53
CA ASP A 306 3.27 20.29 22.09
C ASP A 306 3.29 20.31 23.61
N PHE A 307 3.50 19.14 24.23
CA PHE A 307 3.73 19.05 25.68
C PHE A 307 4.96 19.85 26.11
N VAL A 308 6.11 19.69 25.43
CA VAL A 308 7.32 20.47 25.73
C VAL A 308 7.07 21.97 25.62
N TYR A 309 6.43 22.42 24.54
CA TYR A 309 6.11 23.84 24.36
C TYR A 309 5.14 24.37 25.40
N LYS A 310 4.13 23.58 25.78
CA LYS A 310 3.18 23.93 26.83
C LYS A 310 3.89 24.10 28.18
N SER A 311 4.69 23.12 28.61
CA SER A 311 5.43 23.18 29.87
C SER A 311 6.36 24.40 29.94
N ILE A 312 7.07 24.69 28.85
CA ILE A 312 7.97 25.86 28.77
C ILE A 312 7.17 27.16 28.83
N THR A 313 6.05 27.25 28.12
CA THR A 313 5.19 28.45 28.11
C THR A 313 4.60 28.74 29.48
N GLU A 314 4.15 27.71 30.19
CA GLU A 314 3.64 27.82 31.56
C GLU A 314 4.73 28.30 32.52
N ALA A 315 5.93 27.70 32.43
CA ALA A 315 7.08 28.11 33.25
C ALA A 315 7.53 29.55 32.94
N LEU A 316 7.53 29.98 31.68
CA LEU A 316 7.85 31.37 31.32
C LEU A 316 6.87 32.37 31.93
N ARG A 317 5.58 32.03 31.99
CA ARG A 317 4.57 32.88 32.66
C ARG A 317 4.77 32.89 34.17
N GLN A 318 4.96 31.72 34.77
CA GLN A 318 5.12 31.57 36.22
C GLN A 318 6.36 32.34 36.74
N TYR A 319 7.47 32.30 36.00
CA TYR A 319 8.75 32.89 36.40
C TYR A 319 9.12 34.16 35.63
N ALA A 320 8.12 34.86 35.08
CA ALA A 320 8.34 36.07 34.27
C ALA A 320 9.05 37.17 35.08
N GLY A 321 8.71 37.31 36.36
CA GLY A 321 9.30 38.32 37.26
C GLY A 321 10.65 37.92 37.86
N ASN A 322 11.09 36.67 37.70
CA ASN A 322 12.32 36.19 38.32
C ASN A 322 13.57 36.61 37.54
N THR A 323 14.64 36.91 38.28
CA THR A 323 15.98 37.09 37.70
C THR A 323 16.56 35.74 37.27
N ASP A 324 17.53 35.74 36.35
CA ASP A 324 18.18 34.50 35.91
C ASP A 324 18.86 33.73 37.07
N LYS A 325 19.33 34.46 38.10
CA LYS A 325 19.90 33.87 39.31
C LYS A 325 18.85 33.12 40.14
N GLU A 326 17.64 33.66 40.24
CA GLU A 326 16.52 33.02 40.94
C GLU A 326 16.02 31.80 40.18
N VAL A 327 15.85 31.91 38.86
CA VAL A 327 15.49 30.76 38.00
C VAL A 327 16.53 29.65 38.12
N ALA A 328 17.82 29.98 38.15
CA ALA A 328 18.88 28.99 38.37
C ALA A 328 18.76 28.26 39.71
N ALA A 329 18.34 28.97 40.78
CA ALA A 329 18.13 28.36 42.09
C ALA A 329 16.91 27.43 42.09
N ILE A 330 15.83 27.80 41.38
CA ILE A 330 14.62 26.96 41.23
C ILE A 330 14.94 25.69 40.45
N LEU A 331 15.65 25.79 39.32
CA LEU A 331 16.00 24.62 38.51
C LEU A 331 16.87 23.60 39.26
N LYS A 332 17.71 24.03 40.20
CA LYS A 332 18.53 23.14 41.05
C LYS A 332 17.70 22.25 41.98
N GLN A 333 16.44 22.60 42.25
CA GLN A 333 15.56 21.81 43.12
C GLN A 333 14.96 20.59 42.41
N ASN A 334 15.17 20.44 41.09
CA ASN A 334 14.78 19.29 40.25
C ASN A 334 13.30 18.86 40.35
N SER A 335 12.41 19.75 40.80
CA SER A 335 10.98 19.51 40.95
C SER A 335 10.15 19.80 39.69
N LEU A 336 10.78 20.38 38.65
CA LEU A 336 10.12 20.82 37.43
C LEU A 336 10.23 19.77 36.31
N PRO A 337 9.35 19.83 35.29
CA PRO A 337 9.47 18.96 34.12
C PRO A 337 10.85 19.02 33.47
N ILE A 338 11.37 17.88 32.98
CA ILE A 338 12.70 17.81 32.35
C ILE A 338 12.85 18.77 31.15
N SER A 339 11.73 19.00 30.44
CA SER A 339 11.61 20.00 29.37
C SER A 339 11.89 21.42 29.88
N VAL A 340 11.31 21.81 31.00
CA VAL A 340 11.53 23.11 31.65
C VAL A 340 12.97 23.21 32.14
N GLN A 341 13.48 22.16 32.81
CA GLN A 341 14.85 22.13 33.31
C GLN A 341 15.89 22.39 32.20
N LYS A 342 15.71 21.76 31.03
CA LYS A 342 16.65 21.86 29.91
C LYS A 342 16.49 23.13 29.09
N PHE A 343 15.28 23.67 28.95
CA PHE A 343 14.99 24.69 27.94
C PHE A 343 14.54 26.05 28.47
N LEU A 344 14.18 26.20 29.76
CA LEU A 344 13.65 27.48 30.27
C LEU A 344 14.59 28.67 30.02
N PHE A 345 15.89 28.53 30.25
CA PHE A 345 16.86 29.60 29.95
C PHE A 345 16.98 29.92 28.47
N ALA A 346 16.92 28.90 27.60
CA ALA A 346 16.91 29.11 26.16
C ALA A 346 15.61 29.83 25.73
N ALA A 347 14.49 29.48 26.35
CA ALA A 347 13.18 30.02 26.06
C ALA A 347 12.96 31.47 26.54
N ARG A 348 13.74 31.92 27.53
CA ARG A 348 13.78 33.33 27.98
C ARG A 348 14.45 34.26 26.95
N LYS A 349 15.22 33.71 26.01
CA LYS A 349 15.81 34.48 24.90
C LYS A 349 14.74 34.72 23.81
N LYS A 350 14.90 35.80 23.04
CA LYS A 350 14.04 36.04 21.88
C LYS A 350 14.12 34.86 20.89
N ASP A 351 12.99 34.55 20.26
CA ASP A 351 12.86 33.60 19.15
C ASP A 351 12.98 32.10 19.45
N PHE A 352 13.02 31.62 20.71
CA PHE A 352 13.11 30.17 21.00
C PHE A 352 12.08 29.32 20.22
N PHE A 353 10.79 29.63 20.36
CA PHE A 353 9.71 28.89 19.69
C PHE A 353 9.76 29.02 18.16
N LYS A 354 10.35 30.10 17.65
CA LYS A 354 10.53 30.31 16.21
C LYS A 354 11.68 29.44 15.69
N ILE A 355 12.82 29.44 16.39
CA ILE A 355 14.03 28.69 16.00
C ILE A 355 13.78 27.18 16.08
N THR A 356 13.06 26.69 17.09
CA THR A 356 12.80 25.25 17.27
C THR A 356 11.79 24.66 16.28
N ARG A 357 11.14 25.50 15.44
CA ARG A 357 10.30 25.06 14.32
C ARG A 357 11.10 24.75 13.04
N SER A 358 12.40 25.00 13.05
CA SER A 358 13.32 24.67 11.97
C SER A 358 14.45 23.77 12.49
N PRO A 359 15.16 23.07 11.59
CA PRO A 359 16.30 22.23 11.98
C PRO A 359 17.36 23.06 12.74
N CYS A 360 17.60 22.69 13.99
CA CYS A 360 18.59 23.35 14.85
C CYS A 360 18.99 22.45 16.03
N LEU A 361 20.13 22.75 16.64
CA LEU A 361 20.64 21.98 17.79
C LEU A 361 19.64 21.92 18.96
N THR A 362 18.91 23.01 19.21
CA THR A 362 17.90 23.06 20.27
C THR A 362 16.72 22.13 19.98
N ARG A 363 16.28 22.07 18.72
CA ARG A 363 15.24 21.12 18.28
C ARG A 363 15.72 19.68 18.43
N ASN A 364 16.96 19.38 18.06
CA ASN A 364 17.54 18.03 18.23
C ASN A 364 17.49 17.60 19.70
N ARG A 365 17.97 18.46 20.61
CA ARG A 365 17.93 18.21 22.06
C ARG A 365 16.50 18.05 22.60
N MET A 366 15.52 18.74 22.02
CA MET A 366 14.11 18.60 22.37
C MET A 366 13.58 17.23 21.95
N PHE A 367 13.86 16.82 20.72
CA PHE A 367 13.49 15.51 20.19
C PHE A 367 14.16 14.36 20.93
N ASP A 368 15.38 14.55 21.45
CA ASP A 368 16.08 13.55 22.28
C ASP A 368 15.33 13.20 23.57
N LEU A 369 14.38 14.03 24.03
CA LEU A 369 13.56 13.74 25.22
C LEU A 369 12.58 12.58 25.02
N PHE A 370 12.22 12.29 23.78
CA PHE A 370 11.21 11.29 23.42
C PHE A 370 11.71 10.45 22.24
N ARG A 371 13.04 10.28 22.13
CA ARG A 371 13.66 9.46 21.10
C ARG A 371 13.33 7.98 21.33
N PRO A 372 12.84 7.25 20.31
CA PRO A 372 12.60 5.82 20.42
C PRO A 372 13.88 5.03 20.78
N THR A 373 13.72 3.98 21.60
CA THR A 373 14.81 3.06 21.96
C THR A 373 14.52 1.68 21.39
N GLY A 374 15.48 1.08 20.68
CA GLY A 374 15.28 -0.22 20.02
C GLY A 374 14.10 -0.24 19.03
N ASN A 375 13.82 0.89 18.36
CA ASN A 375 12.65 1.10 17.49
C ASN A 375 11.30 0.88 18.18
N LYS A 376 11.23 1.10 19.51
CA LYS A 376 10.00 1.07 20.28
C LYS A 376 9.73 2.45 20.89
N LEU A 377 8.46 2.84 20.88
CA LEU A 377 8.01 4.03 21.60
C LEU A 377 8.01 3.71 23.10
N ASP A 378 8.61 4.58 23.90
CA ASP A 378 8.53 4.49 25.35
C ASP A 378 7.39 5.40 25.82
N VAL A 379 6.29 4.79 26.25
CA VAL A 379 5.08 5.52 26.67
C VAL A 379 5.23 6.00 28.13
N ALA A 380 6.18 5.44 28.89
CA ALA A 380 6.28 5.67 30.34
C ALA A 380 6.89 7.03 30.70
N GLU A 381 7.88 7.52 29.96
CA GLU A 381 8.59 8.77 30.32
C GLU A 381 7.91 10.06 29.81
N SER A 382 7.01 9.98 28.83
CA SER A 382 6.37 11.19 28.24
C SER A 382 5.24 11.78 29.10
N ARG A 383 4.76 11.04 30.12
CA ARG A 383 3.64 11.47 30.99
C ARG A 383 3.98 11.50 32.48
N SER A 384 5.17 11.09 32.88
CA SER A 384 5.54 10.94 34.29
C SER A 384 6.02 12.24 34.95
N ILE A 385 5.39 13.38 34.69
CA ILE A 385 5.46 14.59 35.55
C ILE A 385 4.12 15.35 35.47
N SER A 386 3.01 14.67 35.79
CA SER A 386 1.72 15.32 36.08
C SER A 386 1.11 14.82 37.39
N ALA A 387 1.95 14.45 38.35
CA ALA A 387 1.52 14.04 39.68
C ALA A 387 2.48 14.56 40.76
N VAL A 388 2.61 15.89 40.86
CA VAL A 388 2.95 16.54 42.13
C VAL A 388 2.13 17.82 42.22
N THR A 389 1.10 17.76 43.08
CA THR A 389 0.20 18.79 43.61
C THR A 389 -0.69 19.56 42.65
#